data_AF-A0A8H4ZWP4-F1
#
_entry.id   AF-A0A8H4ZWP4-F1
#
_cell.length_a   1.000
_cell.length_b   1.000
_cell.length_c   1.000
_cell.angle_alpha   90.00
_cell.angle_beta   90.00
_cell.angle_gamma   90.00
#
_symmetry.space_group_name_H-M   'P 1'
#
loop_
_entity.id
_entity.type
_entity.pdbx_description
1 polymer ?
#
loop_
_entity_poly.entity_id
_entity_poly.type
_entity_poly.pdbx_seq_one_letter_code
_entity_poly.pdbx_strand_id
1 'polypeptide(L)'
;MVTRIGGAVSEDLLLTPDLAKALQEGVKPLEAFPPELKDWHPNSKEKVLDLVHPSLWPLIYGRFKVLNDRVIEIDNALASCGLGAVLRAPGSKQTTHIIGEGGFCEDEVVVPSNKFQWLPCDVDLDPETSKAKIASYINNLHPQGHAHLYPIIEKFIEKSLPAWDIIYDWEDTFSVQRLTTTETEYDECPCPVLCDIEDGHGCTPGRRPIGEGEELRYDVDSWEEMLADGEEDDCEPDYYELGAEKAEDYKTNPERRNLDDAWFASTHSAKLPDADPSAKDHMRIQSSDVKENGFFNSSSQIQVIVKLANIHLTPEKPVYNGGSWHTEGLLNEHIVSTALYYYDSENITDCTLDFRTCADKED
;
A
#
# COMPACT_ATOMS: atom_id res chain seq x y z
N MET A 1 2.13 13.18 6.32
CA MET A 1 2.37 11.91 7.03
C MET A 1 2.22 10.81 5.98
N VAL A 2 3.32 10.29 5.45
CA VAL A 2 3.26 9.18 4.47
C VAL A 2 3.00 7.90 5.24
N THR A 3 2.11 7.02 4.78
CA THR A 3 1.93 5.68 5.37
C THR A 3 3.26 4.93 5.25
N ARG A 4 4.02 4.88 6.34
CA ARG A 4 5.24 4.08 6.44
C ARG A 4 4.86 2.74 7.06
N ILE A 5 5.17 1.64 6.38
CA ILE A 5 5.10 0.31 6.99
C ILE A 5 6.33 0.17 7.88
N GLY A 6 6.14 0.35 9.19
CA GLY A 6 7.22 0.38 10.19
C GLY A 6 7.84 -0.97 10.54
N GLY A 7 7.18 -2.08 10.16
CA GLY A 7 7.67 -3.42 10.46
C GLY A 7 6.72 -4.52 9.98
N ALA A 8 7.25 -5.74 9.95
CA ALA A 8 6.48 -6.96 9.68
C ALA A 8 6.84 -8.02 10.73
N VAL A 9 5.81 -8.64 11.31
CA VAL A 9 5.95 -9.77 12.24
C VAL A 9 5.30 -10.98 11.57
N SER A 10 6.04 -12.08 11.48
CA SER A 10 5.54 -13.36 10.97
C SER A 10 5.60 -14.39 12.08
N GLU A 11 4.53 -15.16 12.24
CA GLU A 11 4.48 -16.26 13.20
C GLU A 11 3.70 -17.43 12.60
N ASP A 12 4.37 -18.58 12.47
CA ASP A 12 3.84 -19.75 11.76
C ASP A 12 2.80 -20.55 12.60
N LEU A 13 2.63 -20.22 13.89
CA LEU A 13 1.86 -21.03 14.85
C LEU A 13 0.65 -20.31 15.49
N LEU A 14 0.31 -19.09 15.05
CA LEU A 14 -0.83 -18.37 15.61
C LEU A 14 -2.19 -19.02 15.27
N LEU A 15 -2.27 -19.67 14.11
CA LEU A 15 -3.49 -20.26 13.60
C LEU A 15 -3.58 -21.74 13.97
N THR A 16 -4.46 -22.08 14.91
CA THR A 16 -4.72 -23.48 15.24
C THR A 16 -5.57 -24.15 14.16
N PRO A 17 -5.42 -25.46 13.92
CA PRO A 17 -6.25 -26.20 12.95
C PRO A 17 -7.75 -26.04 13.20
N ASP A 18 -8.17 -26.00 14.48
CA ASP A 18 -9.56 -25.82 14.85
C ASP A 18 -10.08 -24.42 14.50
N LEU A 19 -9.27 -23.37 14.68
CA LEU A 19 -9.64 -22.00 14.33
C LEU A 19 -9.69 -21.80 12.81
N ALA A 20 -8.71 -22.36 12.08
CA ALA A 20 -8.71 -22.38 10.62
C ALA A 20 -9.98 -23.06 10.09
N LYS A 21 -10.28 -24.26 10.59
CA LYS A 21 -11.48 -25.02 10.21
C LYS A 21 -12.77 -24.29 10.56
N ALA A 22 -12.84 -23.64 11.72
CA ALA A 22 -14.00 -22.84 12.11
C ALA A 22 -14.23 -21.70 11.09
N LEU A 23 -13.19 -21.00 10.65
CA LEU A 23 -13.30 -19.98 9.61
C LEU A 23 -13.72 -20.59 8.27
N GLN A 24 -13.07 -21.67 7.82
CA GLN A 24 -13.43 -22.39 6.59
C GLN A 24 -14.91 -22.78 6.56
N GLU A 25 -15.45 -23.35 7.65
CA GLU A 25 -16.86 -23.70 7.75
C GLU A 25 -17.77 -22.47 7.84
N GLY A 26 -17.32 -21.43 8.54
CA GLY A 26 -18.06 -20.18 8.74
C GLY A 26 -18.25 -19.37 7.46
N VAL A 27 -17.28 -19.39 6.54
CA VAL A 27 -17.34 -18.62 5.28
C VAL A 27 -18.06 -19.33 4.14
N LYS A 28 -18.32 -20.64 4.21
CA LYS A 28 -19.09 -21.39 3.18
C LYS A 28 -20.40 -20.72 2.74
N PRO A 29 -21.23 -20.13 3.64
CA PRO A 29 -22.42 -19.41 3.23
C PRO A 29 -22.14 -18.16 2.36
N LEU A 30 -20.97 -17.54 2.51
CA LEU A 30 -20.53 -16.40 1.69
C LEU A 30 -20.03 -16.84 0.30
N GLU A 31 -19.68 -18.11 0.13
CA GLU A 31 -19.27 -18.68 -1.16
C GLU A 31 -20.44 -19.27 -1.96
N ALA A 32 -21.54 -19.59 -1.26
CA ALA A 32 -22.68 -20.34 -1.77
C ALA A 32 -23.63 -19.52 -2.68
N PHE A 33 -23.10 -18.54 -3.40
CA PHE A 33 -23.82 -17.77 -4.40
C PHE A 33 -23.70 -18.40 -5.79
N PRO A 34 -24.76 -18.29 -6.63
CA PRO A 34 -24.66 -18.58 -8.06
C PRO A 34 -23.48 -17.84 -8.71
N PRO A 35 -22.81 -18.41 -9.72
CA PRO A 35 -21.63 -17.81 -10.36
C PRO A 35 -21.83 -16.36 -10.81
N GLU A 36 -23.04 -16.00 -11.27
CA GLU A 36 -23.41 -14.67 -11.71
C GLU A 36 -23.56 -13.63 -10.59
N LEU A 37 -23.64 -14.07 -9.33
CA LEU A 37 -23.71 -13.21 -8.16
C LEU A 37 -22.40 -13.19 -7.36
N LYS A 38 -21.38 -13.92 -7.80
CA LYS A 38 -20.06 -13.92 -7.16
C LYS A 38 -19.32 -12.63 -7.46
N ASP A 39 -18.79 -11.99 -6.42
CA ASP A 39 -17.98 -10.79 -6.56
C ASP A 39 -16.52 -11.15 -6.83
N TRP A 40 -16.15 -11.13 -8.11
CA TRP A 40 -14.79 -11.40 -8.53
C TRP A 40 -13.96 -10.12 -8.46
N HIS A 41 -12.84 -10.18 -7.76
CA HIS A 41 -11.93 -9.05 -7.61
C HIS A 41 -11.54 -8.49 -8.99
N PRO A 42 -11.55 -7.16 -9.18
CA PRO A 42 -11.19 -6.53 -10.44
C PRO A 42 -9.83 -7.01 -10.95
N ASN A 43 -9.71 -7.19 -12.27
CA ASN A 43 -8.49 -7.61 -12.95
C ASN A 43 -7.93 -9.00 -12.54
N SER A 44 -8.63 -9.77 -11.70
CA SER A 44 -8.19 -11.13 -11.31
C SER A 44 -8.47 -12.21 -12.36
N LYS A 45 -9.26 -11.90 -13.39
CA LYS A 45 -9.80 -12.87 -14.38
C LYS A 45 -10.65 -13.96 -13.73
N GLU A 46 -11.47 -13.60 -12.75
CA GLU A 46 -12.32 -14.51 -11.95
C GLU A 46 -11.48 -15.58 -11.22
N LYS A 47 -10.41 -15.14 -10.55
CA LYS A 47 -9.59 -16.02 -9.71
C LYS A 47 -9.66 -15.64 -8.25
N VAL A 48 -9.88 -14.37 -7.94
CA VAL A 48 -9.98 -13.90 -6.55
C VAL A 48 -11.43 -13.58 -6.28
N LEU A 49 -12.04 -14.31 -5.35
CA LEU A 49 -13.43 -14.15 -4.93
C LEU A 49 -13.45 -13.35 -3.62
N ASP A 50 -14.07 -12.19 -3.64
CA ASP A 50 -14.22 -11.32 -2.49
C ASP A 50 -15.41 -11.80 -1.63
N LEU A 51 -15.15 -12.22 -0.40
CA LEU A 51 -16.18 -12.72 0.54
C LEU A 51 -16.65 -11.61 1.48
N VAL A 52 -15.69 -10.91 2.08
CA VAL A 52 -15.88 -9.68 2.84
C VAL A 52 -14.81 -8.74 2.33
N HIS A 53 -15.19 -7.67 1.65
CA HIS A 53 -14.22 -6.73 1.09
C HIS A 53 -14.62 -5.29 1.41
N PRO A 54 -13.69 -4.45 1.92
CA PRO A 54 -14.02 -3.08 2.33
C PRO A 54 -14.39 -2.16 1.14
N SER A 55 -13.92 -2.48 -0.07
CA SER A 55 -14.27 -1.75 -1.30
C SER A 55 -15.64 -2.07 -1.91
N LEU A 56 -16.37 -3.09 -1.43
CA LEU A 56 -17.70 -3.42 -1.97
C LEU A 56 -18.77 -2.40 -1.54
N TRP A 57 -18.68 -1.93 -0.29
CA TRP A 57 -19.62 -0.97 0.31
C TRP A 57 -18.91 0.19 1.04
N PRO A 58 -17.96 0.89 0.41
CA PRO A 58 -17.29 1.99 1.06
C PRO A 58 -18.27 3.15 1.30
N LEU A 59 -17.97 3.99 2.28
CA LEU A 59 -18.61 5.28 2.42
C LEU A 59 -18.34 6.09 1.15
N ILE A 60 -19.38 6.62 0.51
CA ILE A 60 -19.26 7.56 -0.62
C ILE A 60 -19.78 8.92 -0.17
N TYR A 61 -18.89 9.92 -0.15
CA TYR A 61 -19.24 11.28 0.25
C TYR A 61 -20.31 11.86 -0.69
N GLY A 62 -21.23 12.65 -0.14
CA GLY A 62 -22.36 13.22 -0.87
C GLY A 62 -23.50 12.24 -1.17
N ARG A 63 -23.33 10.94 -0.87
CA ARG A 63 -24.38 9.91 -1.05
C ARG A 63 -24.79 9.26 0.27
N PHE A 64 -23.83 8.87 1.09
CA PHE A 64 -24.08 8.13 2.31
C PHE A 64 -24.52 9.04 3.45
N LYS A 65 -25.37 8.49 4.33
CA LYS A 65 -25.85 9.19 5.52
C LYS A 65 -25.08 8.72 6.75
N VAL A 66 -24.83 9.65 7.66
CA VAL A 66 -24.16 9.39 8.94
C VAL A 66 -25.03 9.84 10.10
N LEU A 67 -24.87 9.14 11.22
CA LEU A 67 -25.43 9.51 12.51
C LEU A 67 -24.32 10.16 13.34
N ASN A 68 -24.46 11.45 13.64
CA ASN A 68 -23.45 12.20 14.40
C ASN A 68 -23.69 12.15 15.92
N ASP A 69 -24.77 11.50 16.35
CA ASP A 69 -25.26 11.53 17.74
C ASP A 69 -25.10 10.19 18.47
N ARG A 70 -24.70 9.12 17.76
CA ARG A 70 -24.57 7.76 18.32
C ARG A 70 -23.67 6.89 17.46
N VAL A 71 -23.18 5.81 18.07
CA VAL A 71 -22.52 4.70 17.37
C VAL A 71 -23.56 3.65 16.98
N ILE A 72 -23.36 2.99 15.84
CA ILE A 72 -24.21 1.89 15.39
C ILE A 72 -23.63 0.59 15.96
N GLU A 73 -24.37 -0.07 16.84
CA GLU A 73 -23.99 -1.35 17.43
C GLU A 73 -24.50 -2.50 16.55
N ILE A 74 -23.96 -3.70 16.73
CA ILE A 74 -24.40 -4.91 16.00
C ILE A 74 -25.93 -5.10 16.09
N ASP A 75 -26.48 -4.95 17.30
CA ASP A 75 -27.90 -5.23 17.57
C ASP A 75 -28.85 -4.20 16.96
N ASN A 76 -28.39 -2.96 16.77
CA ASN A 76 -29.18 -1.85 16.24
C ASN A 76 -28.85 -1.48 14.78
N ALA A 77 -27.90 -2.18 14.16
CA ALA A 77 -27.41 -1.90 12.81
C ALA A 77 -28.54 -1.85 11.76
N LEU A 78 -29.39 -2.87 11.73
CA LEU A 78 -30.48 -2.95 10.75
C LEU A 78 -31.57 -1.90 10.98
N ALA A 79 -31.85 -1.56 12.24
CA ALA A 79 -32.82 -0.52 12.58
C ALA A 79 -32.32 0.90 12.24
N SER A 80 -31.01 1.07 12.13
CA SER A 80 -30.35 2.35 11.83
C SER A 80 -30.24 2.63 10.33
N CYS A 81 -30.57 1.66 9.48
CA CYS A 81 -30.51 1.78 8.03
C CYS A 81 -31.31 2.99 7.50
N GLY A 82 -30.64 3.84 6.70
CA GLY A 82 -31.27 4.97 6.00
C GLY A 82 -31.52 6.23 6.85
N LEU A 83 -31.20 6.18 8.16
CA LEU A 83 -31.25 7.32 9.06
C LEU A 83 -30.06 8.27 8.88
N GLY A 84 -30.11 9.44 9.50
CA GLY A 84 -29.02 10.40 9.52
C GLY A 84 -29.02 11.42 8.38
N ALA A 85 -27.93 12.20 8.30
CA ALA A 85 -27.75 13.26 7.32
C ALA A 85 -26.66 12.87 6.32
N VAL A 86 -26.80 13.33 5.08
CA VAL A 86 -25.79 13.08 4.03
C VAL A 86 -24.46 13.72 4.43
N LEU A 87 -23.41 12.92 4.50
CA LEU A 87 -22.07 13.41 4.80
C LEU A 87 -21.51 14.16 3.58
N ARG A 88 -21.05 15.39 3.80
CA ARG A 88 -20.41 16.18 2.73
C ARG A 88 -18.97 15.71 2.53
N ALA A 89 -18.49 15.80 1.29
CA ALA A 89 -17.09 15.54 0.99
C ALA A 89 -16.19 16.57 1.69
N PRO A 90 -14.98 16.16 2.14
CA PRO A 90 -13.97 17.11 2.57
C PRO A 90 -13.59 18.04 1.41
N GLY A 91 -13.23 19.28 1.74
CA GLY A 91 -12.77 20.26 0.75
C GLY A 91 -11.37 19.93 0.25
N SER A 92 -11.01 20.41 -0.96
CA SER A 92 -9.68 20.16 -1.56
C SER A 92 -8.52 20.54 -0.65
N LYS A 93 -8.63 21.68 0.06
CA LYS A 93 -7.61 22.13 1.04
C LYS A 93 -7.38 21.15 2.20
N GLN A 94 -8.35 20.29 2.51
CA GLN A 94 -8.24 19.28 3.56
C GLN A 94 -7.62 17.98 3.03
N THR A 95 -7.54 17.82 1.70
CA THR A 95 -7.09 16.59 1.05
C THR A 95 -5.82 16.72 0.24
N THR A 96 -5.39 17.94 -0.05
CA THR A 96 -4.15 18.21 -0.77
C THR A 96 -3.00 18.40 0.21
N HIS A 97 -1.91 17.64 0.03
CA HIS A 97 -0.60 17.96 0.57
C HIS A 97 0.29 18.55 -0.53
N ILE A 98 1.08 19.55 -0.15
CA ILE A 98 2.12 20.14 -0.99
C ILE A 98 3.40 19.34 -0.73
N ILE A 99 3.99 18.75 -1.77
CA ILE A 99 5.18 17.89 -1.64
C ILE A 99 6.49 18.69 -1.75
N GLY A 100 6.46 19.92 -2.26
CA GLY A 100 7.62 20.81 -2.30
C GLY A 100 7.26 22.25 -1.94
N GLU A 101 7.89 22.80 -0.90
CA GLU A 101 7.95 24.25 -0.66
C GLU A 101 9.33 24.76 -1.13
N GLY A 102 9.38 25.40 -2.30
CA GLY A 102 10.57 26.09 -2.80
C GLY A 102 10.89 25.80 -4.27
N GLY A 103 10.39 26.64 -5.18
CA GLY A 103 10.64 26.58 -6.63
C GLY A 103 9.38 26.87 -7.47
N PHE A 104 9.53 27.24 -8.75
CA PHE A 104 8.50 27.78 -9.67
C PHE A 104 7.29 26.84 -9.99
N CYS A 105 7.15 25.70 -9.32
CA CYS A 105 5.99 24.81 -9.40
C CYS A 105 5.68 24.20 -8.01
N GLU A 106 4.46 24.43 -7.50
CA GLU A 106 3.92 23.72 -6.35
C GLU A 106 3.30 22.40 -6.83
N ASP A 107 3.93 21.27 -6.52
CA ASP A 107 3.33 19.96 -6.79
C ASP A 107 2.35 19.59 -5.66
N GLU A 108 1.07 19.65 -5.99
CA GLU A 108 -0.05 19.26 -5.13
C GLU A 108 -0.38 17.77 -5.32
N VAL A 109 -0.35 16.99 -4.22
CA VAL A 109 -0.80 15.60 -4.22
C VAL A 109 -1.98 15.43 -3.28
N VAL A 110 -3.04 14.82 -3.81
CA VAL A 110 -4.21 14.43 -3.01
C VAL A 110 -3.86 13.18 -2.21
N VAL A 111 -3.89 13.25 -0.88
CA VAL A 111 -3.42 12.16 -0.01
C VAL A 111 -4.56 11.40 0.67
N PRO A 112 -5.48 12.03 1.40
CA PRO A 112 -6.76 11.42 1.72
C PRO A 112 -7.75 11.55 0.55
N SER A 113 -8.57 10.53 0.34
CA SER A 113 -9.64 10.56 -0.67
C SER A 113 -10.74 11.56 -0.30
N ASN A 114 -11.15 12.37 -1.27
CA ASN A 114 -12.36 13.20 -1.16
C ASN A 114 -13.61 12.51 -1.75
N LYS A 115 -13.51 11.24 -2.19
CA LYS A 115 -14.59 10.51 -2.87
C LYS A 115 -15.20 9.42 -2.01
N PHE A 116 -14.37 8.67 -1.32
CA PHE A 116 -14.78 7.50 -0.57
C PHE A 116 -13.86 7.20 0.61
N GLN A 117 -14.34 6.40 1.56
CA GLN A 117 -13.58 5.91 2.70
C GLN A 117 -14.01 4.48 3.04
N TRP A 118 -13.07 3.60 3.39
CA TRP A 118 -13.41 2.30 3.98
C TRP A 118 -13.93 2.46 5.41
N LEU A 119 -14.96 1.69 5.75
CA LEU A 119 -15.59 1.74 7.06
C LEU A 119 -15.02 0.63 7.96
N PRO A 120 -14.36 0.98 9.08
CA PRO A 120 -14.01 0.00 10.09
C PRO A 120 -15.24 -0.42 10.90
N CYS A 121 -15.11 -1.53 11.64
CA CYS A 121 -15.92 -1.78 12.82
C CYS A 121 -15.10 -1.49 14.09
N ASP A 122 -15.81 -1.16 15.15
CA ASP A 122 -15.28 -0.90 16.48
C ASP A 122 -15.20 -2.23 17.22
N VAL A 123 -14.11 -2.41 17.95
CA VAL A 123 -13.79 -3.62 18.71
C VAL A 123 -13.40 -3.21 20.11
N ASP A 124 -14.21 -3.60 21.08
CA ASP A 124 -13.92 -3.41 22.49
C ASP A 124 -12.85 -4.40 22.93
N LEU A 125 -11.88 -3.90 23.69
CA LEU A 125 -10.78 -4.67 24.25
C LEU A 125 -10.91 -4.72 25.77
N ASP A 126 -10.75 -5.91 26.33
CA ASP A 126 -10.54 -6.08 27.77
C ASP A 126 -9.05 -5.88 28.08
N PRO A 127 -8.65 -4.82 28.81
CA PRO A 127 -7.24 -4.53 29.08
C PRO A 127 -6.53 -5.59 29.91
N GLU A 128 -7.26 -6.38 30.70
CA GLU A 128 -6.70 -7.38 31.61
C GLU A 128 -6.62 -8.76 30.94
N THR A 129 -7.67 -9.12 30.20
CA THR A 129 -7.80 -10.47 29.61
C THR A 129 -7.43 -10.55 28.13
N SER A 130 -7.20 -9.41 27.47
CA SER A 130 -6.90 -9.32 26.04
C SER A 130 -8.00 -9.90 25.14
N LYS A 131 -9.23 -9.94 25.65
CA LYS A 131 -10.39 -10.40 24.89
C LYS A 131 -10.88 -9.28 23.99
N ALA A 132 -11.17 -9.63 22.73
CA ALA A 132 -11.73 -8.70 21.75
C ALA A 132 -13.21 -9.01 21.56
N LYS A 133 -14.05 -7.97 21.56
CA LYS A 133 -15.47 -8.07 21.26
C LYS A 133 -15.83 -7.07 20.18
N ILE A 134 -16.35 -7.54 19.06
CA ILE A 134 -16.79 -6.64 17.99
C ILE A 134 -18.08 -5.96 18.47
N ALA A 135 -18.06 -4.64 18.52
CA ALA A 135 -19.12 -3.80 19.06
C ALA A 135 -20.04 -3.24 17.97
N SER A 136 -19.49 -2.95 16.79
CA SER A 136 -20.25 -2.41 15.66
C SER A 136 -20.22 -3.32 14.42
N TYR A 137 -21.10 -3.01 13.46
CA TYR A 137 -21.29 -3.79 12.24
C TYR A 137 -20.00 -3.87 11.41
N ILE A 138 -19.58 -5.09 11.05
CA ILE A 138 -18.53 -5.30 10.05
C ILE A 138 -19.14 -4.96 8.70
N ASN A 139 -18.62 -3.93 8.05
CA ASN A 139 -19.07 -3.54 6.73
C ASN A 139 -19.02 -4.73 5.77
N ASN A 140 -20.08 -4.95 4.99
CA ASN A 140 -20.24 -6.10 4.10
C ASN A 140 -20.53 -7.46 4.78
N LEU A 141 -20.74 -7.54 6.10
CA LEU A 141 -21.04 -8.81 6.79
C LEU A 141 -22.31 -8.75 7.64
N HIS A 142 -23.43 -9.20 7.08
CA HIS A 142 -24.77 -9.10 7.68
C HIS A 142 -24.81 -9.60 9.15
N PRO A 143 -25.20 -8.75 10.13
CA PRO A 143 -24.96 -9.00 11.56
C PRO A 143 -25.81 -10.15 12.11
N GLN A 144 -26.97 -10.43 11.51
CA GLN A 144 -27.85 -11.54 11.92
C GLN A 144 -27.68 -12.78 11.04
N GLY A 145 -27.33 -12.58 9.77
CA GLY A 145 -27.28 -13.65 8.75
C GLY A 145 -25.97 -14.42 8.81
N HIS A 146 -24.92 -13.73 9.26
CA HIS A 146 -23.58 -14.26 9.45
C HIS A 146 -23.09 -14.02 10.89
N ALA A 147 -24.02 -14.02 11.86
CA ALA A 147 -23.72 -13.79 13.28
C ALA A 147 -22.66 -14.76 13.82
N HIS A 148 -22.59 -15.98 13.27
CA HIS A 148 -21.60 -17.00 13.65
C HIS A 148 -20.16 -16.64 13.27
N LEU A 149 -19.95 -15.75 12.29
CA LEU A 149 -18.61 -15.33 11.87
C LEU A 149 -17.97 -14.29 12.80
N TYR A 150 -18.77 -13.45 13.45
CA TYR A 150 -18.27 -12.42 14.39
C TYR A 150 -17.38 -13.00 15.50
N PRO A 151 -17.80 -14.02 16.27
CA PRO A 151 -16.93 -14.60 17.31
C PRO A 151 -15.72 -15.35 16.74
N ILE A 152 -15.76 -15.79 15.49
CA ILE A 152 -14.59 -16.39 14.82
C ILE A 152 -13.58 -15.28 14.53
N ILE A 153 -14.02 -14.17 13.91
CA ILE A 153 -13.17 -13.01 13.58
C ILE A 153 -12.58 -12.39 14.85
N GLU A 154 -13.35 -12.30 15.94
CA GLU A 154 -12.86 -11.89 17.27
C GLU A 154 -11.61 -12.68 17.69
N LYS A 155 -11.55 -13.99 17.41
CA LYS A 155 -10.39 -14.84 17.74
C LYS A 155 -9.17 -14.52 16.88
N PHE A 156 -9.36 -14.19 15.60
CA PHE A 156 -8.26 -13.75 14.74
C PHE A 156 -7.71 -12.39 15.19
N ILE A 157 -8.60 -11.48 15.59
CA ILE A 157 -8.20 -10.19 16.19
C ILE A 157 -7.39 -10.44 17.46
N GLU A 158 -7.89 -11.25 18.40
CA GLU A 158 -7.17 -11.61 19.63
C GLU A 158 -5.75 -12.15 19.35
N LYS A 159 -5.58 -12.94 18.29
CA LYS A 159 -4.28 -13.48 17.87
C LYS A 159 -3.36 -12.43 17.22
N SER A 160 -3.92 -11.36 16.69
CA SER A 160 -3.18 -10.27 16.05
C SER A 160 -2.69 -9.22 17.06
N LEU A 161 -3.38 -9.06 18.19
CA LEU A 161 -3.14 -7.97 19.15
C LEU A 161 -1.66 -7.81 19.57
N PRO A 162 -0.90 -8.87 19.91
CA PRO A 162 0.49 -8.70 20.34
C PRO A 162 1.39 -8.14 19.23
N ALA A 163 1.23 -8.63 18.00
CA ALA A 163 1.99 -8.16 16.85
C ALA A 163 1.58 -6.73 16.45
N TRP A 164 0.29 -6.42 16.50
CA TRP A 164 -0.21 -5.07 16.26
C TRP A 164 0.28 -4.06 17.30
N ASP A 165 0.38 -4.44 18.58
CA ASP A 165 0.91 -3.55 19.63
C ASP A 165 2.38 -3.20 19.40
N ILE A 166 3.20 -4.18 18.99
CA ILE A 166 4.60 -3.95 18.63
C ILE A 166 4.71 -3.02 17.42
N ILE A 167 3.90 -3.27 16.37
CA ILE A 167 3.89 -2.42 15.18
C ILE A 167 3.34 -1.04 15.50
N TYR A 168 2.41 -0.90 16.43
CA TYR A 168 1.87 0.40 16.84
C TYR A 168 2.93 1.26 17.54
N ASP A 169 3.73 0.65 18.42
CA ASP A 169 4.75 1.32 19.23
C ASP A 169 6.13 1.37 18.54
N TRP A 170 6.20 0.97 17.27
CA TRP A 170 7.48 0.72 16.58
C TRP A 170 8.36 1.97 16.48
N GLU A 171 7.77 3.13 16.19
CA GLU A 171 8.53 4.36 15.94
C GLU A 171 9.17 4.90 17.22
N ASP A 172 8.49 4.72 18.35
CA ASP A 172 8.94 5.22 19.65
C ASP A 172 9.88 4.22 20.36
N THR A 173 9.61 2.93 20.22
CA THR A 173 10.33 1.89 21.00
C THR A 173 11.37 1.13 20.17
N PHE A 174 11.17 1.04 18.85
CA PHE A 174 11.85 0.06 17.99
C PHE A 174 12.36 0.64 16.67
N SER A 175 12.53 1.96 16.57
CA SER A 175 12.90 2.64 15.32
C SER A 175 14.21 2.09 14.75
N VAL A 176 14.09 1.27 13.70
CA VAL A 176 15.22 0.62 13.02
C VAL A 176 15.03 0.70 11.52
N GLN A 177 16.09 1.09 10.82
CA GLN A 177 16.17 1.01 9.37
C GLN A 177 16.86 -0.29 8.98
N ARG A 178 16.09 -1.22 8.40
CA ARG A 178 16.58 -2.56 8.03
C ARG A 178 17.58 -2.54 6.86
N LEU A 179 17.38 -1.65 5.89
CA LEU A 179 18.25 -1.50 4.73
C LEU A 179 18.71 -0.05 4.65
N THR A 180 20.02 0.15 4.72
CA THR A 180 20.65 1.44 4.42
C THR A 180 21.29 1.31 3.06
N THR A 181 20.88 2.15 2.12
CA THR A 181 21.43 2.22 0.76
C THR A 181 22.11 3.56 0.59
N THR A 182 23.37 3.56 0.18
CA THR A 182 24.12 4.79 -0.10
C THR A 182 24.25 5.08 -1.58
N GLU A 183 24.19 4.03 -2.42
CA GLU A 183 24.38 4.13 -3.87
C GLU A 183 23.46 3.12 -4.57
N THR A 184 23.06 3.43 -5.80
CA THR A 184 22.34 2.48 -6.67
C THR A 184 23.33 1.83 -7.63
N GLU A 185 23.54 0.53 -7.47
CA GLU A 185 24.26 -0.27 -8.47
C GLU A 185 23.25 -0.93 -9.42
N TYR A 186 23.56 -0.92 -10.72
CA TYR A 186 22.88 -1.74 -11.71
C TYR A 186 23.74 -2.97 -12.03
N ASP A 187 23.13 -4.03 -12.56
CA ASP A 187 23.89 -5.08 -13.24
C ASP A 187 24.68 -4.49 -14.44
N GLU A 188 25.52 -5.29 -15.11
CA GLU A 188 26.28 -4.83 -16.28
C GLU A 188 25.40 -3.97 -17.20
N CYS A 189 25.90 -2.78 -17.58
CA CYS A 189 25.15 -1.80 -18.35
C CYS A 189 24.54 -2.48 -19.60
N PRO A 190 23.20 -2.53 -19.73
CA PRO A 190 22.53 -3.23 -20.83
C PRO A 190 22.72 -2.49 -22.18
N CYS A 191 23.32 -1.31 -22.16
CA CYS A 191 23.48 -0.39 -23.29
C CYS A 191 24.94 0.04 -23.53
N PRO A 192 25.93 -0.85 -23.60
CA PRO A 192 27.34 -0.45 -23.64
C PRO A 192 27.64 0.56 -24.76
N VAL A 193 27.00 0.42 -25.92
CA VAL A 193 27.21 1.36 -27.05
C VAL A 193 26.58 2.73 -26.84
N LEU A 194 25.41 2.82 -26.19
CA LEU A 194 24.74 4.11 -25.93
C LEU A 194 25.35 4.83 -24.72
N CYS A 195 26.08 4.08 -23.91
CA CYS A 195 26.52 4.47 -22.57
C CYS A 195 28.06 4.60 -22.48
N ASP A 196 28.79 4.31 -23.57
CA ASP A 196 30.25 4.50 -23.79
C ASP A 196 30.58 5.81 -24.54
N ILE A 197 29.65 6.77 -24.52
CA ILE A 197 29.90 8.12 -25.03
C ILE A 197 30.70 8.86 -23.93
N GLU A 198 31.89 9.38 -24.26
CA GLU A 198 32.77 10.13 -23.35
C GLU A 198 32.21 11.55 -23.05
N ASP A 199 31.00 11.64 -22.51
CA ASP A 199 30.35 12.90 -22.11
C ASP A 199 30.15 13.02 -20.59
N GLY A 200 30.57 12.02 -19.82
CA GLY A 200 30.53 12.04 -18.34
C GLY A 200 29.13 11.84 -17.73
N HIS A 201 28.07 11.69 -18.54
CA HIS A 201 26.70 11.55 -18.04
C HIS A 201 26.29 10.10 -17.73
N GLY A 202 27.09 9.11 -18.14
CA GLY A 202 26.82 7.70 -17.88
C GLY A 202 25.48 7.22 -18.45
N CYS A 203 24.88 6.24 -17.76
CA CYS A 203 23.66 5.58 -18.17
C CYS A 203 22.41 6.26 -17.57
N THR A 204 21.57 6.88 -18.41
CA THR A 204 20.39 7.65 -17.97
C THR A 204 19.16 7.33 -18.83
N PRO A 205 17.92 7.61 -18.34
CA PRO A 205 16.68 7.41 -19.13
C PRO A 205 16.70 8.11 -20.49
N GLY A 206 17.34 9.29 -20.57
CA GLY A 206 17.47 10.08 -21.79
C GLY A 206 18.30 9.41 -22.90
N ARG A 207 18.97 8.29 -22.63
CA ARG A 207 19.67 7.48 -23.64
C ARG A 207 18.74 6.52 -24.40
N ARG A 208 17.44 6.46 -24.06
CA ARG A 208 16.49 5.59 -24.78
C ARG A 208 16.55 5.90 -26.28
N PRO A 209 16.72 4.88 -27.15
CA PRO A 209 16.61 5.03 -28.59
C PRO A 209 15.26 5.66 -28.97
N ILE A 210 15.32 6.66 -29.84
CA ILE A 210 14.14 7.37 -30.34
C ILE A 210 13.33 6.44 -31.23
N GLY A 211 12.03 6.30 -30.95
CA GLY A 211 11.11 5.48 -31.73
C GLY A 211 10.82 6.07 -33.11
N GLU A 212 10.27 5.25 -34.00
CA GLU A 212 9.92 5.67 -35.36
C GLU A 212 8.84 6.77 -35.32
N GLY A 213 9.16 7.96 -35.84
CA GLY A 213 8.25 9.12 -35.86
C GLY A 213 8.26 9.98 -34.59
N GLU A 214 9.08 9.65 -33.59
CA GLU A 214 9.34 10.55 -32.46
C GLU A 214 10.31 11.67 -32.88
N GLU A 215 10.10 12.88 -32.35
CA GLU A 215 11.00 14.02 -32.60
C GLU A 215 12.43 13.72 -32.10
N LEU A 216 13.43 14.32 -32.74
CA LEU A 216 14.81 14.17 -32.28
C LEU A 216 14.99 14.85 -30.93
N ARG A 217 15.88 14.30 -30.09
CA ARG A 217 16.30 14.96 -28.85
C ARG A 217 17.06 16.23 -29.24
N TYR A 218 16.89 17.31 -28.46
CA TYR A 218 17.72 18.50 -28.60
C TYR A 218 19.17 18.13 -28.29
N ASP A 219 20.05 18.33 -29.27
CA ASP A 219 21.48 18.11 -29.12
C ASP A 219 22.07 19.23 -28.24
N VAL A 220 22.90 18.86 -27.26
CA VAL A 220 23.60 19.85 -26.41
C VAL A 220 24.57 20.69 -27.24
N ASP A 221 25.07 20.15 -28.37
CA ASP A 221 25.89 20.89 -29.33
C ASP A 221 25.12 22.04 -30.03
N SER A 222 23.78 22.06 -29.94
CA SER A 222 22.96 23.18 -30.40
C SER A 222 22.99 24.40 -29.47
N TRP A 223 23.43 24.24 -28.22
CA TRP A 223 23.57 25.38 -27.29
C TRP A 223 24.78 26.26 -27.62
N GLU A 224 25.85 25.71 -28.20
CA GLU A 224 26.95 26.51 -28.76
C GLU A 224 26.47 27.37 -29.94
N GLU A 225 25.52 26.89 -30.75
CA GLU A 225 24.89 27.69 -31.80
C GLU A 225 23.91 28.75 -31.24
N MET A 226 23.23 28.49 -30.11
CA MET A 226 22.37 29.50 -29.46
C MET A 226 23.16 30.60 -28.75
N LEU A 227 24.33 30.29 -28.17
CA LEU A 227 25.25 31.29 -27.61
C LEU A 227 25.96 32.12 -28.70
N ALA A 228 26.05 31.60 -29.92
CA ALA A 228 26.61 32.34 -31.05
C ALA A 228 25.74 33.53 -31.48
N ASP A 229 24.45 33.53 -31.13
CA ASP A 229 23.51 34.65 -31.31
C ASP A 229 23.52 35.64 -30.11
N GLY A 230 24.69 35.85 -29.50
CA GLY A 230 25.11 37.18 -29.04
C GLY A 230 24.33 37.90 -27.94
N GLU A 231 23.58 37.22 -27.08
CA GLU A 231 23.17 37.77 -25.78
C GLU A 231 24.02 37.14 -24.67
N GLU A 232 25.10 37.85 -24.30
CA GLU A 232 25.84 37.62 -23.06
C GLU A 232 24.91 37.93 -21.87
N ASP A 233 24.18 36.92 -21.38
CA ASP A 233 23.58 36.98 -20.05
C ASP A 233 24.53 36.30 -19.05
N ASP A 234 24.93 37.06 -18.04
CA ASP A 234 26.04 36.82 -17.11
C ASP A 234 25.68 35.79 -16.01
N CYS A 235 24.89 34.78 -16.36
CA CYS A 235 24.47 33.71 -15.48
C CYS A 235 25.07 32.39 -15.94
N GLU A 236 26.33 32.13 -15.57
CA GLU A 236 26.86 30.75 -15.57
C GLU A 236 25.93 29.88 -14.72
N PRO A 237 25.17 28.95 -15.32
CA PRO A 237 24.44 27.96 -14.55
C PRO A 237 25.50 26.99 -14.03
N ASP A 238 25.46 26.70 -12.73
CA ASP A 238 26.26 25.66 -12.11
C ASP A 238 26.26 24.38 -12.97
N TYR A 239 27.42 24.10 -13.57
CA TYR A 239 27.68 23.00 -14.50
C TYR A 239 27.45 21.62 -13.85
N TYR A 240 27.27 21.54 -12.54
CA TYR A 240 27.07 20.29 -11.79
C TYR A 240 25.60 19.91 -11.55
N GLU A 241 24.62 20.72 -11.97
CA GLU A 241 23.22 20.54 -11.57
C GLU A 241 22.24 20.25 -12.71
N LEU A 242 22.74 19.81 -13.87
CA LEU A 242 21.94 19.41 -15.03
C LEU A 242 21.84 17.89 -15.14
N GLY A 243 21.20 17.30 -14.12
CA GLY A 243 20.60 15.98 -14.25
C GLY A 243 19.50 16.00 -15.32
N ALA A 244 19.24 14.85 -15.95
CA ALA A 244 18.22 14.65 -16.99
C ALA A 244 16.82 15.21 -16.64
N GLU A 245 16.56 15.55 -15.38
CA GLU A 245 15.35 16.21 -14.89
C GLU A 245 15.14 17.66 -15.40
N LYS A 246 16.15 18.32 -16.00
CA LYS A 246 16.03 19.69 -16.55
C LYS A 246 16.10 19.81 -18.09
N ALA A 247 16.08 18.70 -18.84
CA ALA A 247 15.97 18.79 -20.31
C ALA A 247 14.62 19.43 -20.68
N GLU A 248 14.65 20.55 -21.40
CA GLU A 248 13.46 21.30 -21.84
C GLU A 248 12.43 20.41 -22.57
N ASP A 249 12.94 19.36 -23.23
CA ASP A 249 12.19 18.27 -23.86
C ASP A 249 11.19 17.57 -22.89
N TYR A 250 11.57 17.28 -21.63
CA TYR A 250 10.66 16.66 -20.66
C TYR A 250 9.59 17.62 -20.13
N LYS A 251 9.86 18.93 -20.14
CA LYS A 251 8.85 19.95 -19.77
C LYS A 251 7.79 20.07 -20.86
N THR A 252 8.20 20.00 -22.12
CA THR A 252 7.30 20.13 -23.28
C THR A 252 6.67 18.80 -23.72
N ASN A 253 7.26 17.67 -23.34
CA ASN A 253 6.83 16.34 -23.76
C ASN A 253 6.83 15.31 -22.59
N PRO A 254 5.79 15.30 -21.73
CA PRO A 254 5.68 14.36 -20.63
C PRO A 254 5.50 12.89 -21.08
N GLU A 255 4.99 12.66 -22.29
CA GLU A 255 4.90 11.30 -22.86
C GLU A 255 6.28 10.71 -23.13
N ARG A 256 7.22 11.51 -23.63
CA ARG A 256 8.62 11.07 -23.81
C ARG A 256 9.24 10.65 -22.49
N ARG A 257 9.09 11.46 -21.43
CA ARG A 257 9.59 11.12 -20.09
C ARG A 257 9.07 9.76 -19.63
N ASN A 258 7.77 9.50 -19.78
CA ASN A 258 7.18 8.22 -19.39
C ASN A 258 7.78 7.04 -20.18
N LEU A 259 8.05 7.22 -21.48
CA LEU A 259 8.69 6.18 -22.30
C LEU A 259 10.15 5.94 -21.92
N ASP A 260 10.90 7.01 -21.65
CA ASP A 260 12.30 6.98 -21.23
C ASP A 260 12.42 6.28 -19.86
N ASP A 261 11.59 6.65 -18.90
CA ASP A 261 11.54 6.03 -17.57
C ASP A 261 11.11 4.56 -17.65
N ALA A 262 10.12 4.22 -18.47
CA ALA A 262 9.68 2.84 -18.67
C ALA A 262 10.75 1.97 -19.34
N TRP A 263 11.45 2.51 -20.34
CA TRP A 263 12.59 1.83 -20.96
C TRP A 263 13.70 1.62 -19.94
N PHE A 264 14.06 2.65 -19.18
CA PHE A 264 15.13 2.56 -18.20
C PHE A 264 14.81 1.51 -17.14
N ALA A 265 13.61 1.55 -16.55
CA ALA A 265 13.16 0.57 -15.56
C ALA A 265 13.06 -0.88 -16.10
N SER A 266 12.78 -1.06 -17.39
CA SER A 266 12.68 -2.40 -17.99
C SER A 266 14.03 -2.99 -18.44
N THR A 267 15.04 -2.15 -18.61
CA THR A 267 16.37 -2.55 -19.08
C THR A 267 17.43 -2.52 -17.98
N HIS A 268 17.29 -1.63 -17.00
CA HIS A 268 18.25 -1.40 -15.92
C HIS A 268 17.72 -1.97 -14.61
N SER A 269 17.96 -3.26 -14.41
CA SER A 269 17.71 -3.92 -13.13
C SER A 269 18.68 -3.39 -12.09
N ALA A 270 18.16 -2.62 -11.13
CA ALA A 270 18.93 -2.25 -9.95
C ALA A 270 19.22 -3.49 -9.10
N LYS A 271 20.44 -3.59 -8.58
CA LYS A 271 20.78 -4.60 -7.59
C LYS A 271 20.12 -4.21 -6.27
N LEU A 272 19.09 -4.95 -5.91
CA LEU A 272 18.40 -4.75 -4.64
C LEU A 272 19.18 -5.49 -3.54
N PRO A 273 19.61 -4.81 -2.47
CA PRO A 273 20.28 -5.49 -1.37
C PRO A 273 19.28 -6.38 -0.65
N ASP A 274 19.65 -7.65 -0.46
CA ASP A 274 18.96 -8.50 0.49
C ASP A 274 19.33 -8.09 1.91
N ALA A 275 18.36 -8.19 2.82
CA ALA A 275 18.61 -7.91 4.22
C ALA A 275 19.42 -9.03 4.87
N ASP A 276 20.55 -8.68 5.50
CA ASP A 276 21.38 -9.64 6.24
C ASP A 276 20.74 -9.99 7.60
N PRO A 277 20.17 -11.19 7.79
CA PRO A 277 19.53 -11.56 9.05
C PRO A 277 20.50 -11.57 10.26
N SER A 278 21.81 -11.55 10.01
CA SER A 278 22.86 -11.52 11.02
C SER A 278 23.41 -10.13 11.33
N ALA A 279 22.95 -9.08 10.63
CA ALA A 279 23.38 -7.71 10.85
C ALA A 279 23.22 -7.31 12.33
N LYS A 280 24.23 -6.62 12.88
CA LYS A 280 24.28 -6.25 14.30
C LYS A 280 23.18 -5.26 14.68
N ASP A 281 22.75 -4.43 13.74
CA ASP A 281 21.76 -3.38 13.93
C ASP A 281 20.33 -3.84 13.58
N HIS A 282 20.13 -5.14 13.31
CA HIS A 282 18.79 -5.71 13.19
C HIS A 282 18.13 -5.90 14.54
N MET A 283 16.93 -5.34 14.69
CA MET A 283 16.08 -5.63 15.83
C MET A 283 15.66 -7.11 15.84
N ARG A 284 15.76 -7.73 17.00
CA ARG A 284 15.25 -9.09 17.26
C ARG A 284 14.24 -9.02 18.39
N ILE A 285 12.95 -9.02 18.03
CA ILE A 285 11.86 -9.11 19.00
C ILE A 285 12.11 -10.34 19.89
N GLN A 286 12.22 -10.10 21.19
CA GLN A 286 12.29 -11.14 22.21
C GLN A 286 10.90 -11.38 22.77
N SER A 287 10.71 -12.53 23.43
CA SER A 287 9.46 -12.82 24.13
C SER A 287 9.11 -11.79 25.22
N SER A 288 10.12 -11.09 25.77
CA SER A 288 9.92 -10.01 26.74
C SER A 288 9.33 -8.73 26.16
N ASP A 289 9.44 -8.56 24.84
CA ASP A 289 8.96 -7.36 24.14
C ASP A 289 7.48 -7.51 23.74
N VAL A 290 6.96 -8.75 23.79
CA VAL A 290 5.57 -9.08 23.47
C VAL A 290 4.73 -8.96 24.74
N LYS A 291 3.83 -7.97 24.77
CA LYS A 291 2.87 -7.84 25.87
C LYS A 291 1.86 -8.99 25.86
N GLU A 292 1.46 -9.46 27.03
CA GLU A 292 0.35 -10.42 27.17
C GLU A 292 -1.01 -9.71 27.24
N ASN A 293 -1.02 -8.48 27.77
CA ASN A 293 -2.22 -7.64 27.96
C ASN A 293 -1.88 -6.15 28.01
N GLY A 294 -2.90 -5.30 28.20
CA GLY A 294 -2.73 -3.84 28.21
C GLY A 294 -2.31 -3.25 26.85
N PHE A 295 -2.70 -3.88 25.75
CA PHE A 295 -2.36 -3.44 24.39
C PHE A 295 -2.80 -2.00 24.11
N PHE A 296 -2.04 -1.33 23.24
CA PHE A 296 -2.25 0.04 22.80
C PHE A 296 -2.40 1.02 23.97
N ASN A 297 -1.48 0.94 24.94
CA ASN A 297 -1.50 1.72 26.18
C ASN A 297 -2.81 1.54 26.97
N SER A 298 -3.27 0.29 27.06
CA SER A 298 -4.54 -0.09 27.72
C SER A 298 -5.79 0.58 27.12
N SER A 299 -5.79 0.81 25.80
CA SER A 299 -6.98 1.29 25.11
C SER A 299 -8.14 0.31 25.28
N SER A 300 -9.34 0.82 25.58
CA SER A 300 -10.55 0.01 25.71
C SER A 300 -11.21 -0.32 24.39
N GLN A 301 -10.79 0.31 23.28
CA GLN A 301 -11.41 0.13 21.97
C GLN A 301 -10.40 0.39 20.84
N ILE A 302 -10.53 -0.37 19.76
CA ILE A 302 -9.81 -0.17 18.49
C ILE A 302 -10.79 -0.22 17.32
N GLN A 303 -10.32 0.21 16.14
CA GLN A 303 -11.04 0.10 14.88
C GLN A 303 -10.36 -0.92 13.97
N VAL A 304 -11.15 -1.82 13.37
CA VAL A 304 -10.66 -2.91 12.52
C VAL A 304 -11.41 -2.94 11.20
N ILE A 305 -10.67 -3.04 10.10
CA ILE A 305 -11.22 -3.32 8.78
C ILE A 305 -11.01 -4.80 8.49
N VAL A 306 -12.08 -5.52 8.15
CA VAL A 306 -12.03 -6.95 7.86
C VAL A 306 -12.07 -7.17 6.35
N LYS A 307 -11.15 -8.01 5.88
CA LYS A 307 -11.08 -8.46 4.49
C LYS A 307 -10.92 -9.99 4.47
N LEU A 308 -11.78 -10.67 3.73
CA LEU A 308 -11.77 -12.12 3.50
C LEU A 308 -11.94 -12.34 2.00
N ALA A 309 -11.02 -13.08 1.40
CA ALA A 309 -11.06 -13.42 -0.01
C ALA A 309 -10.47 -14.82 -0.23
N ASN A 310 -10.94 -15.47 -1.30
CA ASN A 310 -10.44 -16.78 -1.72
C ASN A 310 -9.79 -16.68 -3.09
N ILE A 311 -8.76 -17.50 -3.30
CA ILE A 311 -8.12 -17.65 -4.60
C ILE A 311 -8.52 -19.02 -5.17
N HIS A 312 -9.19 -19.01 -6.32
CA HIS A 312 -9.61 -20.20 -7.04
C HIS A 312 -8.74 -20.37 -8.29
N LEU A 313 -7.93 -21.43 -8.29
CA LEU A 313 -7.16 -21.87 -9.44
C LEU A 313 -7.81 -23.12 -10.03
N THR A 314 -8.00 -23.13 -11.34
CA THR A 314 -8.51 -24.29 -12.09
C THR A 314 -7.48 -24.75 -13.12
N PRO A 315 -7.59 -25.95 -13.69
CA PRO A 315 -6.71 -26.37 -14.79
C PRO A 315 -6.67 -25.37 -15.97
N GLU A 316 -7.77 -24.66 -16.23
CA GLU A 316 -7.88 -23.64 -17.28
C GLU A 316 -7.29 -22.28 -16.85
N LYS A 317 -7.29 -22.00 -15.54
CA LYS A 317 -6.77 -20.76 -14.92
C LYS A 317 -5.78 -21.10 -13.79
N PRO A 318 -4.65 -21.77 -14.07
CA PRO A 318 -3.84 -22.43 -13.03
C PRO A 318 -2.89 -21.51 -12.28
N VAL A 319 -2.72 -20.26 -12.73
CA VAL A 319 -1.72 -19.33 -12.20
C VAL A 319 -2.36 -18.01 -11.80
N TYR A 320 -2.06 -17.56 -10.59
CA TYR A 320 -2.30 -16.19 -10.11
C TYR A 320 -0.97 -15.59 -9.66
N ASN A 321 -0.53 -14.51 -10.30
CA ASN A 321 0.79 -13.91 -10.08
C ASN A 321 0.85 -13.00 -8.84
N GLY A 322 -0.19 -12.99 -8.00
CA GLY A 322 -0.33 -12.04 -6.90
C GLY A 322 -1.07 -10.76 -7.30
N GLY A 323 -1.34 -9.93 -6.28
CA GLY A 323 -1.92 -8.60 -6.46
C GLY A 323 -0.88 -7.57 -6.91
N SER A 324 -1.34 -6.41 -7.34
CA SER A 324 -0.45 -5.25 -7.54
C SER A 324 0.12 -4.79 -6.20
N TRP A 325 1.35 -4.26 -6.20
CA TRP A 325 1.88 -3.60 -5.01
C TRP A 325 1.00 -2.41 -4.63
N HIS A 326 0.62 -2.32 -3.36
CA HIS A 326 -0.11 -1.21 -2.78
C HIS A 326 0.04 -1.23 -1.27
N THR A 327 -0.12 -0.07 -0.62
CA THR A 327 -0.48 0.00 0.79
C THR A 327 -1.99 -0.16 0.93
N GLU A 328 -2.46 -0.87 1.95
CA GLU A 328 -3.90 -1.01 2.21
C GLU A 328 -4.48 0.35 2.63
N GLY A 329 -5.59 0.73 2.00
CA GLY A 329 -6.28 2.01 2.24
C GLY A 329 -5.52 3.26 1.79
N LEU A 330 -6.04 4.42 2.18
CA LEU A 330 -5.46 5.75 2.02
C LEU A 330 -5.30 6.40 3.41
N LEU A 331 -4.80 7.64 3.46
CA LEU A 331 -4.59 8.30 4.76
C LEU A 331 -5.88 8.54 5.56
N ASN A 332 -7.02 8.67 4.89
CA ASN A 332 -8.31 8.88 5.57
C ASN A 332 -8.82 7.62 6.29
N GLU A 333 -8.26 6.43 6.02
CA GLU A 333 -8.56 5.20 6.75
C GLU A 333 -7.75 5.05 8.04
N HIS A 334 -6.65 5.80 8.20
CA HIS A 334 -5.77 5.74 9.39
C HIS A 334 -5.29 4.32 9.75
N ILE A 335 -5.01 3.49 8.74
CA ILE A 335 -4.51 2.12 8.95
C ILE A 335 -3.07 2.19 9.44
N VAL A 336 -2.84 1.69 10.66
CA VAL A 336 -1.51 1.65 11.31
C VAL A 336 -0.85 0.27 11.24
N SER A 337 -1.63 -0.79 11.06
CA SER A 337 -1.13 -2.16 10.98
C SER A 337 -2.09 -3.05 10.19
N THR A 338 -1.59 -4.18 9.69
CA THR A 338 -2.37 -5.19 8.96
C THR A 338 -1.91 -6.57 9.38
N ALA A 339 -2.86 -7.44 9.72
CA ALA A 339 -2.61 -8.87 9.88
C ALA A 339 -3.15 -9.63 8.66
N LEU A 340 -2.35 -10.55 8.15
CA LEU A 340 -2.72 -11.41 7.03
C LEU A 340 -2.66 -12.88 7.46
N TYR A 341 -3.75 -13.61 7.27
CA TYR A 341 -3.85 -15.02 7.61
C TYR A 341 -4.21 -15.84 6.37
N TYR A 342 -3.35 -16.78 6.01
CA TYR A 342 -3.66 -17.84 5.05
C TYR A 342 -4.29 -19.01 5.80
N TYR A 343 -5.61 -19.08 5.78
CA TYR A 343 -6.37 -20.03 6.62
C TYR A 343 -6.65 -21.37 5.93
N ASP A 344 -6.45 -21.44 4.61
CA ASP A 344 -6.55 -22.67 3.83
C ASP A 344 -5.71 -22.54 2.55
N SER A 345 -5.05 -23.63 2.16
CA SER A 345 -4.24 -23.68 0.95
C SER A 345 -4.06 -25.14 0.55
N GLU A 346 -4.73 -25.55 -0.53
CA GLU A 346 -4.70 -26.93 -1.02
C GLU A 346 -4.34 -26.97 -2.51
N ASN A 347 -3.51 -27.94 -2.90
CA ASN A 347 -3.20 -28.24 -4.30
C ASN A 347 -2.60 -27.05 -5.09
N ILE A 348 -1.75 -26.26 -4.44
CA ILE A 348 -0.97 -25.19 -5.05
C ILE A 348 0.51 -25.33 -4.70
N THR A 349 1.38 -24.69 -5.48
CA THR A 349 2.79 -24.52 -5.12
C THR A 349 2.93 -23.54 -3.96
N ASP A 350 4.09 -23.55 -3.31
CA ASP A 350 4.40 -22.61 -2.23
C ASP A 350 4.13 -21.16 -2.64
N CYS A 351 3.54 -20.41 -1.72
CA CYS A 351 3.23 -18.99 -1.89
C CYS A 351 4.22 -18.15 -1.06
N THR A 352 4.65 -17.01 -1.60
CA THR A 352 5.54 -16.07 -0.92
C THR A 352 4.87 -14.71 -0.78
N LEU A 353 5.30 -13.94 0.21
CA LEU A 353 4.90 -12.55 0.41
C LEU A 353 6.17 -11.69 0.42
N ASP A 354 6.19 -10.68 -0.45
CA ASP A 354 7.32 -9.77 -0.58
C ASP A 354 7.00 -8.43 0.07
N PHE A 355 7.95 -7.90 0.84
CA PHE A 355 7.88 -6.57 1.43
C PHE A 355 8.85 -5.64 0.71
N ARG A 356 8.44 -4.38 0.54
CA ARG A 356 9.32 -3.33 0.00
C ARG A 356 9.56 -2.28 1.08
N THR A 357 10.80 -1.82 1.19
CA THR A 357 11.14 -0.63 1.96
C THR A 357 11.37 0.52 1.02
N CYS A 358 11.02 1.74 1.45
CA CYS A 358 11.57 2.92 0.78
C CYS A 358 13.06 2.96 1.11
N ALA A 359 13.89 3.04 0.07
CA ALA A 359 15.25 3.53 0.16
C ALA A 359 15.15 5.02 -0.18
N ASP A 360 15.65 5.91 0.68
CA ASP A 360 15.57 7.34 0.41
C ASP A 360 16.25 7.66 -0.93
N LYS A 361 15.61 8.55 -1.71
CA LYS A 361 16.27 9.28 -2.78
C LYS A 361 17.05 10.37 -2.03
N GLU A 362 18.36 10.17 -1.92
CA GLU A 362 19.42 11.06 -1.40
C GLU A 362 18.95 12.35 -0.68
N ASP A 363 19.37 12.52 0.59
CA ASP A 363 19.37 13.81 1.31
C ASP A 363 20.28 14.86 0.67
#